data_AF-A0A2D4Q226-F1
#
_entry.id   AF-A0A2D4Q226-F1
#
_cell.length_a   1.000
_cell.length_b   1.000
_cell.length_c   1.000
_cell.angle_alpha   90.00
_cell.angle_beta   90.00
_cell.angle_gamma   90.00
#
_symmetry.space_group_name_H-M   'P 1'
#
loop_
_entity.id
_entity.type
_entity.pdbx_description
1 polymer ?
#
loop_
_entity_poly.entity_id
_entity_poly.type
_entity_poly.pdbx_seq_one_letter_code
_entity_poly.pdbx_strand_id
1 'polypeptide(L)'
;MTSFLVQQLQVLILLDFRLTRVAEETIREYFEARLSLMEPIFDIACHLLCEGPDYSSEFTYKAPQNVPEGSGILLFIFHANFLGNDVIARLCGPCSVQAVVLNDKFQLPVFLPNRACHPAPTEQLTQRILQDSHFIYSFSPIQGLNKLFIRLAEAPTAKVKLLIAAYRVQLQ
;
A
#
# COMPACT_ATOMS: atom_id res chain seq x y z
N MET A 1 16.93 -6.13 31.76
CA MET A 1 16.13 -5.18 30.95
C MET A 1 16.69 -4.98 29.54
N THR A 2 18.01 -4.93 29.33
CA THR A 2 18.65 -4.76 28.00
C THR A 2 18.37 -5.90 27.02
N SER A 3 18.39 -7.16 27.46
CA SER A 3 18.13 -8.33 26.59
C SER A 3 16.71 -8.39 26.03
N PHE A 4 15.69 -8.01 26.82
CA PHE A 4 14.30 -8.02 26.38
C PHE A 4 14.01 -6.97 25.30
N LEU A 5 14.56 -5.75 25.44
CA LEU A 5 14.42 -4.70 24.44
C LEU A 5 15.12 -5.06 23.12
N VAL A 6 16.30 -5.68 23.18
CA VAL A 6 17.00 -6.17 21.98
C VAL A 6 16.20 -7.26 21.28
N GLN A 7 15.61 -8.19 22.04
CA GLN A 7 14.78 -9.25 21.49
C GLN A 7 13.47 -8.72 20.88
N GLN A 8 12.83 -7.73 21.51
CA GLN A 8 11.66 -7.04 20.95
C GLN A 8 12.00 -6.28 19.67
N LEU A 9 13.12 -5.56 19.65
CA LEU A 9 13.58 -4.84 18.46
C LEU A 9 13.91 -5.80 17.31
N GLN A 10 14.56 -6.93 17.61
CA GLN A 10 14.88 -7.96 16.60
C GLN A 10 13.60 -8.61 16.04
N VAL A 11 12.59 -8.84 16.87
CA VAL A 11 11.27 -9.32 16.43
C VAL A 11 10.59 -8.29 15.54
N LEU A 12 10.63 -7.00 15.90
CA LEU A 12 10.07 -5.91 15.09
C LEU A 12 10.75 -5.82 13.71
N ILE A 13 12.09 -5.84 13.67
CA ILE A 13 12.88 -5.82 12.43
C ILE A 13 12.56 -7.03 11.55
N LEU A 14 12.44 -8.23 12.13
CA LEU A 14 12.11 -9.44 11.39
C LEU A 14 10.69 -9.40 10.83
N LEU A 15 9.74 -8.81 11.56
CA LEU A 15 8.38 -8.59 11.09
C LEU A 15 8.39 -7.58 9.93
N ASP A 16 9.08 -6.45 10.06
CA ASP A 16 9.16 -5.42 9.02
C ASP A 16 9.80 -5.94 7.73
N PHE A 17 10.89 -6.72 7.84
CA PHE A 17 11.51 -7.38 6.69
C PHE A 17 10.54 -8.33 5.99
N ARG A 18 9.79 -9.12 6.78
CA ARG A 18 8.82 -10.07 6.25
C ARG A 18 7.65 -9.37 5.55
N LEU A 19 7.14 -8.28 6.11
CA LEU A 19 6.05 -7.50 5.52
C LEU A 19 6.50 -6.79 4.25
N THR A 20 7.70 -6.20 4.26
CA THR A 20 8.32 -5.58 3.08
C THR A 20 8.41 -6.58 1.94
N ARG A 21 8.94 -7.78 2.19
CA ARG A 21 9.05 -8.83 1.16
C ARG A 21 7.69 -9.19 0.55
N VAL A 22 6.69 -9.41 1.40
CA VAL A 22 5.32 -9.75 0.95
C VAL A 22 4.73 -8.62 0.10
N ALA A 23 4.92 -7.36 0.49
CA ALA A 23 4.45 -6.21 -0.27
C ALA A 23 5.12 -6.12 -1.65
N GLU A 24 6.45 -6.23 -1.72
CA GLU A 24 7.21 -6.16 -2.96
C GLU A 24 6.88 -7.31 -3.92
N GLU A 25 6.75 -8.54 -3.41
CA GLU A 25 6.31 -9.70 -4.19
C GLU A 25 4.91 -9.48 -4.75
N THR A 26 3.97 -9.01 -3.92
CA THR A 26 2.59 -8.72 -4.34
C THR A 26 2.54 -7.63 -5.42
N ILE A 27 3.35 -6.57 -5.30
CA ILE A 27 3.45 -5.53 -6.34
C ILE A 27 4.00 -6.12 -7.64
N ARG A 28 5.09 -6.89 -7.56
CA ARG A 28 5.73 -7.49 -8.73
C ARG A 28 4.77 -8.39 -9.50
N GLU A 29 4.01 -9.21 -8.78
CA GLU A 29 2.96 -10.07 -9.35
C GLU A 29 1.83 -9.24 -9.97
N TYR A 30 1.32 -8.24 -9.25
CA TYR A 30 0.22 -7.39 -9.73
C TYR A 30 0.56 -6.65 -11.04
N PHE A 31 1.80 -6.16 -11.18
CA PHE A 31 2.25 -5.46 -12.38
C PHE A 31 2.85 -6.37 -13.46
N GLU A 32 2.84 -7.69 -13.26
CA GLU A 32 3.46 -8.68 -14.15
C GLU A 32 4.94 -8.34 -14.44
N ALA A 33 5.66 -7.90 -13.40
CA ALA A 33 7.06 -7.43 -13.47
C ALA A 33 7.32 -6.20 -14.37
N ARG A 34 6.29 -5.54 -14.92
CA ARG A 34 6.44 -4.33 -15.77
C ARG A 34 6.76 -3.05 -14.97
N LEU A 35 6.78 -3.15 -13.65
CA LEU A 35 7.07 -2.04 -12.75
C LEU A 35 8.33 -2.37 -11.95
N SER A 36 9.35 -1.54 -12.11
CA SER A 36 10.55 -1.59 -11.28
C SER A 36 10.30 -0.88 -9.95
N LEU A 37 10.55 -1.57 -8.84
CA LEU A 37 10.53 -0.98 -7.50
C LEU A 37 11.93 -0.44 -7.15
N MET A 38 11.98 0.82 -6.74
CA MET A 38 13.19 1.49 -6.31
C MET A 38 13.16 1.67 -4.78
N GLU A 39 13.57 2.82 -4.25
CA GLU A 39 13.59 3.04 -2.81
C GLU A 39 12.19 3.22 -2.20
N PRO A 40 11.96 2.69 -0.98
CA PRO A 40 10.76 3.02 -0.21
C PRO A 40 10.80 4.49 0.22
N ILE A 41 9.63 5.12 0.29
CA ILE A 41 9.48 6.51 0.74
C ILE A 41 9.41 6.59 2.27
N PHE A 42 8.84 5.57 2.89
CA PHE A 42 8.73 5.40 4.35
C PHE A 42 8.63 3.90 4.69
N ASP A 43 8.89 3.56 5.96
CA ASP A 43 8.80 2.18 6.44
C ASP A 43 7.39 1.61 6.33
N ILE A 44 7.26 0.37 5.89
CA ILE A 44 5.95 -0.26 5.71
C ILE A 44 5.13 -0.24 7.00
N ALA A 45 3.90 0.28 6.92
CA ALA A 45 3.00 0.31 8.05
C ALA A 45 1.99 -0.83 7.98
N CYS A 46 1.54 -1.29 9.16
CA CYS A 46 0.52 -2.31 9.31
C CYS A 46 -0.60 -1.76 10.21
N HIS A 47 -1.82 -1.65 9.69
CA HIS A 47 -2.98 -1.09 10.39
C HIS A 47 -4.10 -2.13 10.48
N LEU A 48 -4.71 -2.33 11.65
CA LEU A 48 -5.85 -3.24 11.76
C LEU A 48 -7.14 -2.49 11.42
N LEU A 49 -7.96 -3.02 10.49
CA LEU A 49 -9.22 -2.36 10.14
C LEU A 49 -10.20 -2.22 11.32
N CYS A 50 -10.08 -3.07 12.34
CA CYS A 50 -10.92 -3.01 13.53
C CYS A 50 -10.48 -1.93 14.54
N GLU A 51 -9.27 -1.36 14.42
CA GLU A 51 -8.77 -0.33 15.35
C GLU A 51 -9.39 1.04 15.12
N GLY A 52 -9.95 1.26 13.93
CA GLY A 52 -10.69 2.47 13.61
C GLY A 52 -10.72 2.74 12.11
N PRO A 53 -11.62 3.66 11.69
CA PRO A 53 -11.73 4.04 10.29
C PRO A 53 -10.58 4.94 9.82
N ASP A 54 -9.67 5.35 10.70
CA ASP A 54 -8.66 6.36 10.40
C ASP A 54 -7.25 5.81 10.63
N TYR A 55 -6.41 5.95 9.60
CA TYR A 55 -4.96 5.76 9.71
C TYR A 55 -4.28 7.11 9.46
N SER A 56 -3.31 7.45 10.30
CA SER A 56 -2.49 8.66 10.14
C SER A 56 -1.02 8.36 10.40
N SER A 57 -0.14 8.93 9.59
CA SER A 57 1.31 8.81 9.75
C SER A 57 2.03 10.08 9.31
N GLU A 58 3.16 10.37 9.95
CA GLU A 58 4.07 11.45 9.56
C GLU A 58 5.40 10.86 9.13
N PHE A 59 5.95 11.34 8.01
CA PHE A 59 7.23 10.87 7.48
C PHE A 59 8.03 12.02 6.88
N THR A 60 9.35 11.92 6.92
CA THR A 60 10.24 12.92 6.29
C THR A 60 10.73 12.41 4.95
N TYR A 61 10.43 13.14 3.88
CA TYR A 61 10.88 12.82 2.52
C TYR A 61 12.07 13.71 2.12
N LYS A 62 13.08 13.07 1.53
CA LYS A 62 14.22 13.74 0.89
C LYS A 62 14.21 13.39 -0.59
N ALA A 63 13.86 14.36 -1.43
CA ALA A 63 13.87 14.19 -2.87
C ALA A 63 15.29 13.86 -3.36
N PRO A 64 15.49 12.77 -4.13
CA PRO A 64 16.76 12.50 -4.77
C PRO A 64 17.11 13.63 -5.74
N GLN A 65 18.40 13.96 -5.83
CA GLN A 65 18.88 14.97 -6.77
C GLN A 65 18.70 14.56 -8.23
N ASN A 66 18.82 13.26 -8.51
CA ASN A 66 18.68 12.68 -9.84
C ASN A 66 17.54 11.66 -9.82
N VAL A 67 16.40 12.04 -10.40
CA VAL A 67 15.27 11.13 -10.61
C VAL A 67 15.30 10.68 -12.07
N PRO A 68 15.38 9.37 -12.36
CA PRO A 68 15.32 8.89 -13.74
C PRO A 68 14.03 9.32 -14.43
N GLU A 69 14.11 9.67 -15.71
CA GLU A 69 12.93 9.99 -16.51
C GLU A 69 11.96 8.80 -16.53
N GLY A 70 10.65 9.09 -16.46
CA GLY A 70 9.62 8.05 -16.35
C GLY A 70 9.45 7.45 -14.95
N SER A 71 10.14 7.96 -13.94
CA SER A 71 9.91 7.55 -12.54
C SER A 71 8.74 8.31 -11.92
N GLY A 72 7.93 7.61 -11.14
CA GLY A 72 6.88 8.16 -10.31
C GLY A 72 6.97 7.65 -8.88
N ILE A 73 6.08 8.13 -8.01
CA ILE A 73 5.92 7.57 -6.67
C ILE A 73 4.48 7.09 -6.56
N LEU A 74 4.32 5.84 -6.13
CA LEU A 74 3.01 5.23 -5.90
C LEU A 74 2.87 4.86 -4.43
N LEU A 75 1.68 5.10 -3.90
CA LEU A 75 1.24 4.57 -2.62
C LEU A 75 0.43 3.30 -2.88
N PHE A 76 0.80 2.24 -2.18
CA PHE A 76 0.15 0.93 -2.22
C PHE A 76 -0.51 0.68 -0.86
N ILE A 77 -1.79 0.32 -0.91
CA ILE A 77 -2.57 -0.13 0.23
C ILE A 77 -2.92 -1.59 -0.05
N PHE A 78 -2.43 -2.51 0.76
CA PHE A 78 -2.66 -3.93 0.60
C PHE A 78 -3.67 -4.40 1.62
N HIS A 79 -4.61 -5.23 1.21
CA HIS A 79 -5.38 -6.02 2.18
C HIS A 79 -4.57 -7.29 2.50
N ALA A 80 -4.18 -7.45 3.75
CA ALA A 80 -3.39 -8.57 4.23
C ALA A 80 -4.15 -9.42 5.25
N ASN A 81 -3.99 -10.73 5.15
CA ASN A 81 -4.46 -11.71 6.12
C ASN A 81 -3.27 -12.45 6.73
N PHE A 82 -3.30 -12.62 8.04
CA PHE A 82 -2.23 -13.26 8.81
C PHE A 82 -2.74 -14.63 9.24
N LEU A 83 -2.26 -15.68 8.57
CA LEU A 83 -2.62 -17.06 8.85
C LEU A 83 -1.43 -17.78 9.49
N GLY A 84 -1.38 -17.77 10.82
CA GLY A 84 -0.23 -18.29 11.56
C GLY A 84 1.05 -17.54 11.21
N ASN A 85 2.03 -18.25 10.64
CA ASN A 85 3.30 -17.69 10.20
C ASN A 85 3.29 -17.17 8.76
N ASP A 86 2.14 -17.22 8.07
CA ASP A 86 1.98 -16.78 6.68
C ASP A 86 1.19 -15.47 6.60
N VAL A 87 1.56 -14.62 5.64
CA VAL A 87 0.92 -13.33 5.37
C VAL A 87 0.64 -13.33 3.89
N ILE A 88 -0.65 -13.21 3.58
CA ILE A 88 -1.14 -13.15 2.20
C ILE A 88 -1.67 -11.74 2.00
N ALA A 89 -1.11 -11.02 1.03
CA ALA A 89 -1.52 -9.67 0.68
C ALA A 89 -2.16 -9.64 -0.71
N ARG A 90 -3.11 -8.72 -0.92
CA ARG A 90 -3.75 -8.49 -2.23
C ARG A 90 -3.87 -7.01 -2.57
N LEU A 91 -3.80 -6.73 -3.86
CA LEU A 91 -4.02 -5.41 -4.49
C LEU A 91 -5.25 -5.43 -5.43
N CYS A 92 -6.16 -6.40 -5.29
CA CYS A 92 -7.36 -6.54 -6.12
C CYS A 92 -8.58 -6.97 -5.28
N GLY A 93 -9.80 -6.70 -5.76
CA GLY A 93 -11.07 -7.00 -5.09
C GLY A 93 -11.55 -5.90 -4.12
N PRO A 94 -12.65 -6.10 -3.36
CA PRO A 94 -13.22 -5.03 -2.53
C PRO A 94 -12.19 -4.38 -1.60
N CYS A 95 -12.17 -3.05 -1.60
CA CYS A 95 -11.27 -2.20 -0.84
C CYS A 95 -12.08 -1.34 0.14
N SER A 96 -11.63 -1.24 1.39
CA SER A 96 -12.31 -0.43 2.41
C SER A 96 -11.86 1.02 2.40
N VAL A 97 -10.88 1.38 1.57
CA VAL A 97 -10.34 2.75 1.53
C VAL A 97 -11.37 3.69 0.89
N GLN A 98 -11.72 4.75 1.61
CA GLN A 98 -12.65 5.78 1.17
C GLN A 98 -11.92 7.03 0.66
N ALA A 99 -10.81 7.40 1.32
CA ALA A 99 -10.01 8.54 0.90
C ALA A 99 -8.56 8.41 1.35
N VAL A 100 -7.66 8.98 0.55
CA VAL A 100 -6.25 9.18 0.89
C VAL A 100 -5.95 10.68 0.79
N VAL A 101 -5.36 11.24 1.84
CA VAL A 101 -4.99 12.65 1.93
C VAL A 101 -3.51 12.73 2.27
N LEU A 102 -2.76 13.50 1.50
CA LEU A 102 -1.35 13.80 1.74
C LEU A 102 -1.18 15.31 1.83
N ASN A 103 -0.70 15.82 2.97
CA ASN A 103 -0.51 17.26 3.21
C ASN A 103 -1.76 18.08 2.84
N ASP A 104 -2.90 17.67 3.38
CA ASP A 104 -4.21 18.30 3.14
C ASP A 104 -4.72 18.24 1.68
N LYS A 105 -4.08 17.44 0.82
CA LYS A 105 -4.49 17.22 -0.58
C LYS A 105 -4.95 15.78 -0.81
N PHE A 106 -6.15 15.63 -1.35
CA PHE A 106 -6.67 14.32 -1.77
C PHE A 106 -5.77 13.70 -2.85
N GLN A 107 -5.40 12.44 -2.65
CA GLN A 107 -4.67 11.64 -3.63
C GLN A 107 -5.68 10.84 -4.46
N LEU A 108 -5.47 10.82 -5.78
CA LEU A 108 -6.36 10.11 -6.70
C LEU A 108 -5.91 8.66 -6.88
N PRO A 109 -6.85 7.69 -6.86
CA PRO A 109 -6.57 6.32 -7.26
C PRO A 109 -6.04 6.26 -8.69
N VAL A 110 -5.05 5.41 -8.92
CA VAL A 110 -4.59 5.10 -10.28
C VAL A 110 -5.51 4.02 -10.84
N PHE A 111 -6.30 4.39 -11.85
CA PHE A 111 -7.12 3.44 -12.58
C PHE A 111 -6.25 2.65 -13.56
N LEU A 112 -5.90 1.43 -13.17
CA LEU A 112 -5.17 0.51 -14.03
C LEU A 112 -6.16 -0.49 -14.65
N PRO A 113 -6.18 -0.67 -15.98
CA PRO A 113 -6.96 -1.73 -16.60
C PRO A 113 -6.33 -3.08 -16.22
N ASN A 114 -6.79 -3.66 -15.12
CA ASN A 114 -6.24 -4.92 -14.64
C ASN A 114 -6.78 -6.08 -15.48
N ARG A 115 -5.90 -6.73 -16.25
CA ARG A 115 -6.26 -7.87 -17.10
C ARG A 115 -6.42 -9.18 -16.30
N ALA A 116 -5.83 -9.27 -15.11
CA ALA A 116 -5.86 -10.47 -14.27
C ALA A 116 -7.24 -10.76 -13.66
N CYS A 117 -8.16 -9.78 -13.66
CA CYS A 117 -9.51 -9.93 -13.12
C CYS A 117 -10.59 -10.06 -14.21
N HIS A 118 -10.26 -10.24 -15.49
CA HIS A 118 -11.27 -10.32 -16.55
C HIS A 118 -12.13 -11.61 -16.47
N PRO A 119 -13.45 -11.51 -16.26
CA PRO A 119 -14.38 -12.54 -16.66
C PRO A 119 -14.59 -12.48 -18.18
N ALA A 120 -15.05 -13.59 -18.75
CA ALA A 120 -15.39 -13.74 -20.18
C ALA A 120 -16.31 -12.61 -20.71
N PRO A 121 -16.38 -12.38 -22.04
CA PRO A 121 -16.79 -11.11 -22.64
C PRO A 121 -18.27 -10.69 -22.48
N THR A 122 -19.09 -11.40 -21.72
CA THR A 122 -20.55 -11.31 -21.85
C THR A 122 -21.29 -10.69 -20.67
N GLU A 123 -20.61 -10.29 -19.58
CA GLU A 123 -21.29 -9.58 -18.49
C GLU A 123 -20.61 -8.25 -18.09
N GLN A 124 -21.37 -7.18 -18.32
CA GLN A 124 -21.53 -6.03 -17.42
C GLN A 124 -20.41 -4.97 -17.38
N LEU A 125 -20.41 -4.10 -18.40
CA LEU A 125 -19.75 -2.80 -18.41
C LEU A 125 -20.20 -1.90 -17.23
N THR A 126 -21.38 -2.12 -16.67
CA THR A 126 -21.96 -1.40 -15.52
C THR A 126 -21.47 -1.92 -14.15
N GLN A 127 -20.95 -3.16 -14.06
CA GLN A 127 -20.29 -3.68 -12.85
C GLN A 127 -18.82 -3.21 -12.76
N ARG A 128 -18.22 -2.87 -13.91
CA ARG A 128 -16.80 -2.47 -14.03
C ARG A 128 -16.47 -1.15 -13.36
N ILE A 129 -17.42 -0.22 -13.24
CA ILE A 129 -17.21 1.11 -12.65
C ILE A 129 -17.38 1.08 -11.11
N LEU A 130 -17.98 0.02 -10.56
CA LEU A 130 -18.25 -0.11 -9.11
C LEU A 130 -17.24 -1.01 -8.37
N GLN A 131 -16.31 -1.64 -9.08
CA GLN A 131 -15.22 -2.46 -8.51
C GLN A 131 -13.84 -1.83 -8.71
N ASP A 132 -13.78 -0.51 -8.92
CA ASP A 132 -12.52 0.22 -8.94
C ASP A 132 -11.91 0.17 -7.55
N SER A 133 -11.09 -0.85 -7.36
CA SER A 133 -10.51 -1.15 -6.07
C SER A 133 -9.34 -0.19 -5.88
N HIS A 134 -9.54 0.85 -5.07
CA HIS A 134 -8.57 1.93 -4.86
C HIS A 134 -7.43 1.48 -3.95
N PHE A 135 -6.56 0.60 -4.45
CA PHE A 135 -5.38 0.11 -3.74
C PHE A 135 -4.10 0.87 -4.08
N ILE A 136 -4.08 1.57 -5.21
CA ILE A 136 -2.87 2.23 -5.72
C ILE A 136 -3.20 3.69 -5.99
N TYR A 137 -2.40 4.60 -5.44
CA TYR A 137 -2.60 6.04 -5.57
C TYR A 137 -1.35 6.69 -6.15
N SER A 138 -1.55 7.71 -6.98
CA SER A 138 -0.46 8.63 -7.28
C SER A 138 -0.07 9.33 -5.97
N PHE A 139 1.22 9.39 -5.69
CA PHE A 139 1.72 9.91 -4.43
C PHE A 139 2.79 10.97 -4.70
N SER A 140 2.64 12.16 -4.12
CA SER A 140 3.53 13.31 -4.40
C SER A 140 3.99 13.98 -3.11
N PRO A 141 4.90 13.35 -2.34
CA PRO A 141 5.43 13.94 -1.12
C PRO A 141 6.28 15.18 -1.44
N ILE A 142 6.28 16.14 -0.51
CA ILE A 142 7.10 17.35 -0.55
C ILE A 142 8.42 17.12 0.20
N GLN A 143 9.46 17.89 -0.13
CA GLN A 143 10.70 17.89 0.63
C GLN A 143 10.41 18.24 2.11
N GLY A 144 10.91 17.44 3.05
CA GLY A 144 10.70 17.63 4.48
C GLY A 144 9.55 16.79 5.04
N LEU A 145 8.86 17.32 6.05
CA LEU A 145 7.80 16.61 6.77
C LEU A 145 6.53 16.50 5.92
N ASN A 146 5.98 15.29 5.85
CA ASN A 146 4.72 14.97 5.19
C ASN A 146 3.75 14.31 6.17
N LYS A 147 2.46 14.56 5.99
CA LYS A 147 1.37 13.96 6.77
C LYS A 147 0.46 13.16 5.84
N LEU A 148 0.39 11.86 6.07
CA LEU A 148 -0.49 10.93 5.37
C LEU A 148 -1.69 10.62 6.26
N PHE A 149 -2.88 10.71 5.69
CA PHE A 149 -4.13 10.30 6.30
C PHE A 149 -4.90 9.40 5.34
N ILE A 150 -5.44 8.30 5.85
CA ILE A 150 -6.25 7.35 5.09
C ILE A 150 -7.55 7.12 5.85
N ARG A 151 -8.67 7.42 5.21
CA ARG A 151 -10.01 7.12 5.69
C ARG A 151 -10.44 5.76 5.13
N LEU A 152 -10.94 4.91 6.01
CA LEU A 152 -11.45 3.58 5.77
C LEU A 152 -12.93 3.52 6.13
N ALA A 153 -13.68 2.65 5.47
CA ALA A 153 -15.01 2.26 5.88
C ALA A 153 -14.95 1.50 7.21
N GLU A 154 -15.90 1.76 8.09
CA GLU A 154 -16.00 1.04 9.37
C GLU A 154 -16.21 -0.46 9.14
N ALA A 155 -15.34 -1.26 9.75
CA ALA A 155 -15.39 -2.71 9.66
C ALA A 155 -14.98 -3.35 11.00
N PRO A 156 -15.77 -3.16 12.07
CA PRO A 156 -15.39 -3.54 13.44
C PRO A 156 -15.18 -5.05 13.63
N THR A 157 -15.75 -5.88 12.75
CA THR A 157 -15.60 -7.34 12.78
C THR A 157 -14.55 -7.87 11.80
N ALA A 158 -13.90 -7.00 11.02
CA ALA A 158 -12.91 -7.41 10.04
C ALA A 158 -11.61 -7.83 10.71
N LYS A 159 -11.13 -9.03 10.38
CA LYS A 159 -9.81 -9.55 10.79
C LYS A 159 -8.69 -9.22 9.80
N VAL A 160 -9.02 -8.47 8.76
CA VAL A 160 -8.07 -8.06 7.72
C VAL A 160 -7.21 -6.93 8.28
N LYS A 161 -5.93 -6.92 7.90
CA LYS A 161 -5.01 -5.81 8.16
C LYS A 161 -4.71 -5.08 6.85
N LEU A 162 -4.38 -3.81 6.94
CA LEU A 162 -3.84 -3.04 5.84
C LEU A 162 -2.33 -3.00 5.96
N LEU A 163 -1.62 -3.35 4.89
CA LEU A 163 -0.24 -2.92 4.74
C LEU A 163 -0.23 -1.64 3.91
N ILE A 164 0.58 -0.67 4.29
CA ILE A 164 0.66 0.63 3.63
C ILE A 164 2.12 0.88 3.33
N ALA A 165 2.45 0.99 2.04
CA ALA A 165 3.81 1.23 1.59
C ALA A 165 3.80 2.22 0.42
N ALA A 166 4.81 3.07 0.34
CA ALA A 166 5.02 3.91 -0.83
C ALA A 166 6.43 3.69 -1.37
N TYR A 167 6.53 3.58 -2.68
CA TYR A 167 7.80 3.36 -3.37
C TYR A 167 7.97 4.34 -4.50
N ARG A 168 9.23 4.72 -4.76
CA ARG A 168 9.58 5.19 -6.10
C ARG A 168 9.49 3.98 -7.04
N VAL A 169 8.90 4.22 -8.20
CA VAL A 169 8.68 3.20 -9.22
C VAL A 169 9.07 3.73 -10.59
N GLN A 170 9.46 2.83 -11.48
CA GLN A 170 9.73 3.13 -12.87
C GLN A 170 9.07 2.09 -13.76
N LEU A 171 8.40 2.54 -14.82
CA LEU A 171 7.87 1.63 -15.85
C LEU A 171 9.03 1.05 -16.65
N GLN A 172 8.97 -0.26 -16.93
CA GLN A 172 9.91 -0.95 -17.80
C GLN A 172 9.44 -0.95 -19.25
#